data_AF-I3XS42-F1
#
_entry.id   AF-I3XS42-F1
#
_cell.length_a   1.000
_cell.length_b   1.000
_cell.length_c   1.000
_cell.angle_alpha   90.00
_cell.angle_beta   90.00
_cell.angle_gamma   90.00
#
_symmetry.space_group_name_H-M   'P 1'
#
loop_
_entity.id
_entity.type
_entity.pdbx_description
1 polymer ?
#
loop_
_entity_poly.entity_id
_entity_poly.type
_entity_poly.pdbx_seq_one_letter_code
_entity_poly.pdbx_strand_id
1 'polypeptide(L)'
;MNKWAMYILVILVSLLIPSITTPLLNADASTMVPLYVKTRIVIPGNLPWYPLIVIGDNRPSDVNAVDPPEVFYQAINEAENALPLAVIGLGDHVGLGTPEQYDRLYGILNKTRLENIWMIPGNHDVTYSGLNGTGIDLWRRYIGPDNITIDDIPGWRIALIDSEADITTWGNQVKAAYNYTEGKHLILGFHRPLYPNVNHNLKSGYDTVLLNYMNNYGWPALVLQAHFHAWVKYSYNNTEFLIVGSAGAPLYSCSDVVTPGAECSSVYHYLVLILYPNGTYTYTPIALGDDSGTLKVIPLNATAYSVVNSKKNIYREPAEYPVRLRFTTGKTVINIVAKIPASASVVFSIDPVTHRLYISQNLDYYVYIMQGTSGQPIVINGIPGGLDLSQFIQDGEISVETPSQVVKTETATSTTIAYITRTVTKPTTITETTTVTQPTTIYTTVSIVETQKITWTTTVTNTTTITETFTERISSGEDYIYLVIVLTIVFLAGLVYALTRKKT
;
A
#
# COMPACT_ATOMS: atom_id res chain seq x y z
N MET A 1 41.59 43.20 37.92
CA MET A 1 40.20 42.70 37.95
C MET A 1 40.12 41.50 38.87
N ASN A 2 39.19 41.54 39.83
CA ASN A 2 38.97 40.46 40.80
C ASN A 2 38.44 39.22 40.05
N LYS A 3 38.97 38.01 40.31
CA LYS A 3 38.65 36.79 39.54
C LYS A 3 37.14 36.53 39.47
N TRP A 4 36.42 36.90 40.52
CA TRP A 4 34.96 36.82 40.62
C TRP A 4 34.21 37.71 39.62
N ALA A 5 34.72 38.91 39.32
CA ALA A 5 34.10 39.81 38.34
C ALA A 5 34.22 39.27 36.91
N MET A 6 35.25 38.47 36.62
CA MET A 6 35.43 37.84 35.31
C MET A 6 34.49 36.65 35.12
N TYR A 7 34.27 35.83 36.16
CA TYR A 7 33.30 34.73 36.11
C TYR A 7 31.85 35.24 36.00
N ILE A 8 31.51 36.30 36.72
CA ILE A 8 30.17 36.92 36.63
C ILE A 8 29.93 37.50 35.23
N LEU A 9 30.93 38.13 34.61
CA LEU A 9 30.82 38.66 33.25
C LEU A 9 30.67 37.54 32.21
N VAL A 10 31.39 36.42 32.35
CA VAL A 10 31.26 35.26 31.46
C VAL A 10 29.87 34.62 31.57
N ILE A 11 29.34 34.48 32.79
CA ILE A 11 27.98 33.94 33.03
C ILE A 11 26.91 34.88 32.47
N LEU A 12 27.03 36.19 32.69
CA LEU A 12 26.10 37.19 32.14
C LEU A 12 26.15 37.26 30.62
N VAL A 13 27.33 37.16 30.00
CA VAL A 13 27.47 37.11 28.54
C VAL A 13 26.89 35.81 27.96
N SER A 14 27.04 34.66 28.63
CA SER A 14 26.40 33.41 28.20
C SER A 14 24.88 33.40 28.37
N LEU A 15 24.32 34.19 29.28
CA LEU A 15 22.88 34.39 29.46
C LEU A 15 22.29 35.45 28.50
N LEU A 16 23.15 36.26 27.87
CA LEU A 16 22.78 37.32 26.91
C LEU A 16 23.06 36.95 25.46
N ILE A 17 23.58 35.75 25.16
CA ILE A 17 23.46 35.19 23.82
C ILE A 17 21.98 34.84 23.69
N PRO A 18 21.16 35.59 22.92
CA PRO A 18 19.81 35.13 22.64
C PRO A 18 19.97 33.73 22.09
N SER A 19 19.28 32.76 22.66
CA SER A 19 19.22 31.41 22.10
C SER A 19 18.91 31.58 20.63
N ILE A 20 19.94 31.43 19.79
CA ILE A 20 19.78 31.40 18.35
C ILE A 20 19.15 30.04 18.13
N THR A 21 17.85 29.96 18.40
CA THR A 21 16.95 29.11 17.64
C THR A 21 17.13 29.61 16.22
N THR A 22 18.15 29.10 15.55
CA THR A 22 18.14 29.07 14.10
C THR A 22 16.76 28.56 13.75
N PRO A 23 15.96 29.27 12.93
CA PRO A 23 14.92 28.59 12.21
C PRO A 23 15.69 27.60 11.32
N LEU A 24 15.93 26.40 11.86
CA LEU A 24 16.18 25.25 11.03
C LEU A 24 15.05 25.32 10.03
N LEU A 25 15.45 25.39 8.76
CA LEU A 25 14.57 25.48 7.63
C LEU A 25 13.21 24.88 7.98
N ASN A 26 12.17 25.69 7.94
CA ASN A 26 10.85 25.20 7.58
C ASN A 26 10.98 24.67 6.14
N ALA A 27 11.71 23.57 5.96
CA ALA A 27 11.26 22.55 5.04
C ALA A 27 9.88 22.23 5.58
N ASP A 28 8.87 22.58 4.80
CA ASP A 28 7.47 22.28 5.08
C ASP A 28 7.39 20.83 5.56
N ALA A 29 7.40 20.64 6.88
CA ALA A 29 7.03 19.40 7.49
C ALA A 29 5.51 19.39 7.37
N SER A 30 5.02 19.18 6.14
CA SER A 30 3.63 18.83 5.92
C SER A 30 3.39 17.68 6.88
N THR A 31 2.63 17.95 7.93
CA THR A 31 2.36 16.98 8.99
C THR A 31 1.81 15.75 8.31
N MET A 32 2.57 14.65 8.36
CA MET A 32 2.14 13.40 7.76
C MET A 32 0.78 13.03 8.32
N VAL A 33 -0.22 12.90 7.44
CA VAL A 33 -1.57 12.51 7.81
C VAL A 33 -1.67 10.99 7.67
N PRO A 34 -2.04 10.25 8.74
CA PRO A 34 -2.17 8.79 8.67
C PRO A 34 -3.14 8.35 7.55
N LEU A 35 -2.85 7.23 6.89
CA LEU A 35 -3.67 6.71 5.78
C LEU A 35 -5.15 6.55 6.15
N TYR A 36 -5.45 6.09 7.37
CA TYR A 36 -6.82 5.96 7.88
C TYR A 36 -7.59 7.28 7.79
N VAL A 37 -6.99 8.39 8.20
CA VAL A 37 -7.61 9.72 8.16
C VAL A 37 -7.64 10.24 6.73
N LYS A 38 -6.54 10.09 6.01
CA LYS A 38 -6.35 10.64 4.66
C LYS A 38 -7.30 10.04 3.63
N THR A 39 -7.54 8.74 3.71
CA THR A 39 -8.37 8.00 2.75
C THR A 39 -9.83 7.90 3.17
N ARG A 40 -10.19 8.49 4.32
CA ARG A 40 -11.55 8.41 4.85
C ARG A 40 -12.52 9.15 3.94
N ILE A 41 -13.49 8.41 3.41
CA ILE A 41 -14.63 8.99 2.71
C ILE A 41 -15.94 8.44 3.28
N VAL A 42 -17.03 9.17 3.06
CA VAL A 42 -18.36 8.70 3.44
C VAL A 42 -18.76 7.55 2.53
N ILE A 43 -19.12 6.42 3.12
CA ILE A 43 -19.76 5.31 2.39
C ILE A 43 -21.28 5.60 2.33
N PRO A 44 -21.88 5.62 1.13
CA PRO A 44 -23.34 5.71 0.97
C PRO A 44 -24.12 4.66 1.77
N GLY A 45 -25.04 5.07 2.64
CA GLY A 45 -25.81 4.16 3.50
C GLY A 45 -27.01 3.47 2.84
N ASN A 46 -27.15 3.55 1.52
CA ASN A 46 -28.31 3.06 0.76
C ASN A 46 -27.92 2.25 -0.49
N LEU A 47 -26.68 1.73 -0.55
CA LEU A 47 -26.25 0.86 -1.66
C LEU A 47 -26.85 -0.55 -1.52
N PRO A 48 -27.12 -1.24 -2.64
CA PRO A 48 -27.65 -2.60 -2.61
C PRO A 48 -26.61 -3.62 -2.13
N TRP A 49 -25.32 -3.36 -2.36
CA TRP A 49 -24.21 -4.19 -1.89
C TRP A 49 -22.87 -3.43 -1.88
N TYR A 50 -21.95 -3.84 -1.01
CA TYR A 50 -20.73 -3.11 -0.65
C TYR A 50 -19.48 -3.97 -0.89
N PRO A 51 -18.73 -3.75 -1.99
CA PRO A 51 -17.51 -4.51 -2.26
C PRO A 51 -16.32 -3.96 -1.47
N LEU A 52 -15.67 -4.85 -0.74
CA LEU A 52 -14.47 -4.63 0.07
C LEU A 52 -13.36 -5.58 -0.41
N ILE A 53 -12.11 -5.20 -0.18
CA ILE A 53 -10.96 -6.08 -0.38
C ILE A 53 -10.24 -6.27 0.96
N VAL A 54 -9.88 -7.51 1.30
CA VAL A 54 -9.12 -7.84 2.52
C VAL A 54 -7.77 -8.41 2.14
N ILE A 55 -6.70 -7.79 2.65
CA ILE A 55 -5.30 -8.16 2.47
C ILE A 55 -4.60 -8.34 3.82
N GLY A 56 -3.41 -8.92 3.82
CA GLY A 56 -2.62 -9.22 5.02
C GLY A 56 -1.31 -9.92 4.65
N ASP A 57 -0.45 -10.09 5.65
CA ASP A 57 0.86 -10.75 5.56
C ASP A 57 1.64 -10.38 4.30
N ASN A 58 1.73 -9.06 4.04
CA ASN A 58 2.35 -8.48 2.86
C ASN A 58 3.88 -8.47 2.93
N ARG A 59 4.45 -8.89 4.07
CA ARG A 59 5.88 -8.73 4.33
C ARG A 59 6.77 -9.47 3.31
N PRO A 60 7.93 -8.90 2.95
CA PRO A 60 8.92 -9.61 2.16
C PRO A 60 9.52 -10.81 2.93
N SER A 61 10.05 -11.79 2.18
CA SER A 61 10.75 -12.95 2.77
C SER A 61 11.99 -12.53 3.55
N ASP A 62 12.75 -11.56 3.03
CA ASP A 62 13.76 -10.83 3.81
C ASP A 62 13.06 -9.74 4.60
N VAL A 63 12.88 -9.96 5.90
CA VAL A 63 12.20 -9.02 6.81
C VAL A 63 12.90 -7.66 6.90
N ASN A 64 14.17 -7.54 6.49
CA ASN A 64 14.89 -6.28 6.47
C ASN A 64 14.65 -5.46 5.19
N ALA A 65 14.06 -6.07 4.15
CA ALA A 65 13.83 -5.38 2.89
C ALA A 65 12.87 -4.20 3.09
N VAL A 66 13.22 -3.05 2.52
CA VAL A 66 12.39 -1.83 2.54
C VAL A 66 11.21 -1.97 1.58
N ASP A 67 11.46 -2.54 0.40
CA ASP A 67 10.42 -2.79 -0.60
C ASP A 67 9.60 -4.04 -0.26
N PRO A 68 8.26 -3.98 -0.35
CA PRO A 68 7.41 -5.16 -0.35
C PRO A 68 7.75 -6.13 -1.52
N PRO A 69 7.29 -7.38 -1.44
CA PRO A 69 7.41 -8.34 -2.53
C PRO A 69 6.50 -7.96 -3.71
N GLU A 70 6.82 -8.44 -4.91
CA GLU A 70 6.12 -8.06 -6.16
C GLU A 70 4.62 -8.40 -6.14
N VAL A 71 4.26 -9.52 -5.53
CA VAL A 71 2.88 -9.95 -5.30
C VAL A 71 2.04 -8.93 -4.51
N PHE A 72 2.65 -8.15 -3.63
CA PHE A 72 1.95 -7.06 -2.94
C PHE A 72 1.59 -5.93 -3.93
N TYR A 73 2.52 -5.54 -4.80
CA TYR A 73 2.24 -4.54 -5.84
C TYR A 73 1.15 -5.02 -6.80
N GLN A 74 1.13 -6.31 -7.13
CA GLN A 74 0.03 -6.91 -7.89
C GLN A 74 -1.30 -6.73 -7.16
N ALA A 75 -1.38 -7.11 -5.88
CA ALA A 75 -2.60 -6.98 -5.08
C ALA A 75 -3.11 -5.53 -5.00
N ILE A 76 -2.21 -4.57 -4.76
CA ILE A 76 -2.55 -3.15 -4.71
C ILE A 76 -3.00 -2.61 -6.07
N ASN A 77 -2.33 -2.99 -7.16
CA ASN A 77 -2.77 -2.60 -8.50
C ASN A 77 -4.12 -3.21 -8.85
N GLU A 78 -4.40 -4.46 -8.48
CA GLU A 78 -5.72 -5.08 -8.68
C GLU A 78 -6.80 -4.36 -7.85
N ALA A 79 -6.51 -4.02 -6.59
CA ALA A 79 -7.42 -3.22 -5.76
C ALA A 79 -7.66 -1.82 -6.35
N GLU A 80 -6.62 -1.18 -6.89
CA GLU A 80 -6.69 0.14 -7.53
C GLU A 80 -7.50 0.12 -8.83
N ASN A 81 -7.45 -0.99 -9.57
CA ASN A 81 -8.32 -1.22 -10.73
C ASN A 81 -9.76 -1.50 -10.31
N ALA A 82 -9.97 -2.28 -9.25
CA ALA A 82 -11.31 -2.60 -8.74
C ALA A 82 -11.99 -1.42 -8.04
N LEU A 83 -11.20 -0.57 -7.39
CA LEU A 83 -11.61 0.57 -6.57
C LEU A 83 -12.71 0.21 -5.55
N PRO A 84 -12.48 -0.73 -4.63
CA PRO A 84 -13.50 -1.14 -3.63
C PRO A 84 -13.91 0.04 -2.74
N LEU A 85 -14.99 -0.11 -1.97
CA LEU A 85 -15.43 0.91 -1.02
C LEU A 85 -14.51 1.04 0.19
N ALA A 86 -13.81 -0.04 0.53
CA ALA A 86 -12.76 -0.06 1.54
C ALA A 86 -11.73 -1.16 1.27
N VAL A 87 -10.53 -0.98 1.81
CA VAL A 87 -9.48 -2.01 1.85
C VAL A 87 -9.14 -2.30 3.32
N ILE A 88 -9.26 -3.57 3.71
CA ILE A 88 -8.94 -4.04 5.06
C ILE A 88 -7.55 -4.68 5.06
N GLY A 89 -6.69 -4.27 5.98
CA GLY A 89 -5.38 -4.90 6.23
C GLY A 89 -5.34 -5.61 7.58
N LEU A 90 -4.92 -6.87 7.61
CA LEU A 90 -4.92 -7.72 8.81
C LEU A 90 -3.54 -7.96 9.44
N GLY A 91 -2.60 -7.02 9.29
CA GLY A 91 -1.27 -7.09 9.90
C GLY A 91 -0.18 -7.68 9.02
N ASP A 92 1.05 -7.57 9.53
CA ASP A 92 2.31 -7.92 8.88
C ASP A 92 2.47 -7.24 7.51
N HIS A 93 2.22 -5.93 7.51
CA HIS A 93 2.30 -5.09 6.34
C HIS A 93 3.74 -4.71 5.99
N VAL A 94 4.62 -4.69 6.99
CA VAL A 94 6.08 -4.53 6.85
C VAL A 94 6.84 -5.67 7.52
N GLY A 95 8.15 -5.76 7.30
CA GLY A 95 8.97 -6.88 7.79
C GLY A 95 9.47 -6.74 9.22
N LEU A 96 9.88 -5.55 9.64
CA LEU A 96 10.42 -5.27 10.99
C LEU A 96 9.77 -4.06 11.67
N GLY A 97 8.98 -3.28 10.95
CA GLY A 97 8.37 -2.06 11.51
C GLY A 97 9.31 -0.86 11.54
N THR A 98 10.36 -0.82 10.71
CA THR A 98 11.31 0.30 10.71
C THR A 98 10.71 1.55 10.06
N PRO A 99 11.25 2.76 10.35
CA PRO A 99 10.79 3.99 9.71
C PRO A 99 10.79 3.93 8.18
N GLU A 100 11.83 3.34 7.58
CA GLU A 100 11.99 3.25 6.11
C GLU A 100 10.92 2.33 5.50
N GLN A 101 10.58 1.23 6.17
CA GLN A 101 9.54 0.32 5.71
C GLN A 101 8.16 0.97 5.76
N TYR A 102 7.84 1.70 6.84
CA TYR A 102 6.59 2.44 6.94
C TYR A 102 6.50 3.59 5.93
N ASP A 103 7.59 4.34 5.74
CA ASP A 103 7.66 5.39 4.73
C ASP A 103 7.41 4.82 3.32
N ARG A 104 8.01 3.66 3.04
CA ARG A 104 7.80 2.96 1.77
C ARG A 104 6.36 2.50 1.59
N LEU A 105 5.78 1.81 2.59
CA LEU A 105 4.39 1.35 2.54
C LEU A 105 3.42 2.53 2.36
N TYR A 106 3.59 3.59 3.15
CA TYR A 106 2.81 4.82 3.02
C TYR A 106 2.94 5.43 1.65
N GLY A 107 4.16 5.57 1.14
CA GLY A 107 4.44 6.13 -0.17
C GLY A 107 3.82 5.33 -1.33
N ILE A 108 3.66 4.01 -1.18
CA ILE A 108 2.95 3.16 -2.16
C ILE A 108 1.45 3.42 -2.09
N LEU A 109 0.83 3.24 -0.92
CA LEU A 109 -0.63 3.36 -0.75
C LEU A 109 -1.13 4.78 -1.02
N ASN A 110 -0.33 5.79 -0.66
CA ASN A 110 -0.64 7.20 -0.88
C ASN A 110 -0.65 7.63 -2.36
N LYS A 111 -0.11 6.81 -3.28
CA LYS A 111 -0.16 7.06 -4.73
C LYS A 111 -1.40 6.45 -5.40
N THR A 112 -2.17 5.67 -4.65
CA THR A 112 -3.39 5.02 -5.13
C THR A 112 -4.61 5.93 -4.94
N ARG A 113 -5.72 5.58 -5.57
CA ARG A 113 -7.03 6.17 -5.36
C ARG A 113 -7.86 5.38 -4.34
N LEU A 114 -7.24 4.42 -3.65
CA LEU A 114 -7.92 3.58 -2.67
C LEU A 114 -8.51 4.44 -1.55
N GLU A 115 -9.74 4.10 -1.21
CA GLU A 115 -10.57 4.80 -0.23
C GLU A 115 -10.75 3.90 0.99
N ASN A 116 -10.95 4.51 2.16
CA ASN A 116 -11.22 3.82 3.41
C ASN A 116 -10.23 2.68 3.68
N ILE A 117 -8.93 3.01 3.77
CA ILE A 117 -7.90 2.04 4.14
C ILE A 117 -8.00 1.78 5.65
N TRP A 118 -8.48 0.60 6.04
CA TRP A 118 -8.68 0.18 7.42
C TRP A 118 -7.71 -0.94 7.75
N MET A 119 -6.66 -0.66 8.51
CA MET A 119 -5.61 -1.64 8.78
C MET A 119 -5.43 -1.82 10.28
N ILE A 120 -4.98 -3.00 10.68
CA ILE A 120 -4.53 -3.31 12.05
C ILE A 120 -3.10 -3.88 12.02
N PRO A 121 -2.32 -3.71 13.08
CA PRO A 121 -0.95 -4.20 13.11
C PRO A 121 -0.90 -5.72 13.30
N GLY A 122 0.14 -6.34 12.73
CA GLY A 122 0.62 -7.67 13.04
C GLY A 122 1.91 -7.63 13.87
N ASN A 123 2.47 -8.80 14.18
CA ASN A 123 3.65 -8.85 15.04
C ASN A 123 4.90 -8.24 14.40
N HIS A 124 5.03 -8.30 13.08
CA HIS A 124 6.15 -7.69 12.37
C HIS A 124 6.05 -6.16 12.34
N ASP A 125 4.84 -5.61 12.32
CA ASP A 125 4.59 -4.17 12.28
C ASP A 125 5.05 -3.46 13.58
N VAL A 126 4.99 -4.17 14.71
CA VAL A 126 5.31 -3.62 16.04
C VAL A 126 6.67 -4.04 16.59
N THR A 127 7.46 -4.80 15.83
CA THR A 127 8.73 -5.38 16.30
C THR A 127 9.80 -4.31 16.56
N TYR A 128 9.85 -3.25 15.76
CA TYR A 128 10.90 -2.23 15.86
C TYR A 128 10.92 -1.51 17.20
N SER A 129 12.12 -1.33 17.75
CA SER A 129 12.40 -0.48 18.90
C SER A 129 13.71 0.25 18.66
N GLY A 130 13.65 1.58 18.51
CA GLY A 130 14.85 2.38 18.24
C GLY A 130 14.70 3.84 18.69
N LEU A 131 15.73 4.64 18.38
CA LEU A 131 15.81 6.05 18.80
C LEU A 131 14.66 6.92 18.25
N ASN A 132 14.09 6.50 17.12
CA ASN A 132 13.02 7.23 16.42
C ASN A 132 11.60 6.77 16.80
N GLY A 133 11.46 5.98 17.87
CA GLY A 133 10.19 5.45 18.37
C GLY A 133 10.10 3.93 18.27
N THR A 134 8.94 3.41 18.62
CA THR A 134 8.59 1.99 18.49
C THR A 134 7.81 1.72 17.20
N GLY A 135 7.72 0.46 16.77
CA GLY A 135 6.91 0.06 15.62
C GLY A 135 5.44 0.52 15.73
N ILE A 136 4.87 0.49 16.94
CA ILE A 136 3.49 0.97 17.16
C ILE A 136 3.37 2.50 17.11
N ASP A 137 4.41 3.26 17.47
CA ASP A 137 4.42 4.71 17.30
C ASP A 137 4.46 5.09 15.81
N LEU A 138 5.25 4.35 15.03
CA LEU A 138 5.33 4.51 13.58
C LEU A 138 4.01 4.10 12.91
N TRP A 139 3.41 2.98 13.33
CA TRP A 139 2.07 2.57 12.90
C TRP A 139 1.06 3.71 13.03
N ARG A 140 0.97 4.32 14.21
CA ARG A 140 0.02 5.41 14.49
C ARG A 140 0.29 6.66 13.66
N ARG A 141 1.55 6.92 13.32
CA ARG A 141 1.96 8.06 12.48
C ARG A 141 1.62 7.85 11.01
N TYR A 142 1.91 6.68 10.46
CA TYR A 142 1.78 6.41 9.02
C TYR A 142 0.40 5.84 8.66
N ILE A 143 -0.13 4.93 9.46
CA ILE A 143 -1.30 4.12 9.13
C ILE A 143 -2.54 4.66 9.84
N GLY A 144 -2.56 4.68 11.18
CA GLY A 144 -3.70 5.18 11.94
C GLY A 144 -3.90 4.46 13.28
N PRO A 145 -5.14 4.38 13.79
CA PRO A 145 -5.45 3.64 15.01
C PRO A 145 -4.94 2.19 14.95
N ASP A 146 -4.61 1.63 16.12
CA ASP A 146 -4.24 0.22 16.26
C ASP A 146 -5.46 -0.70 16.35
N ASN A 147 -6.64 -0.14 16.64
CA ASN A 147 -7.94 -0.80 16.56
C ASN A 147 -8.98 0.14 15.96
N ILE A 148 -9.96 -0.42 15.25
CA ILE A 148 -10.96 0.33 14.49
C ILE A 148 -12.33 -0.33 14.68
N THR A 149 -13.37 0.48 14.90
CA THR A 149 -14.78 0.04 14.77
C THR A 149 -15.45 0.88 13.71
N ILE A 150 -16.02 0.23 12.69
CA ILE A 150 -16.72 0.85 11.57
C ILE A 150 -18.18 0.39 11.57
N ASP A 151 -19.09 1.36 11.62
CA ASP A 151 -20.55 1.17 11.55
C ASP A 151 -21.15 1.85 10.30
N ASP A 152 -20.31 2.22 9.34
CA ASP A 152 -20.69 2.97 8.12
C ASP A 152 -21.55 2.16 7.13
N ILE A 153 -21.46 0.83 7.18
CA ILE A 153 -22.17 -0.05 6.26
C ILE A 153 -23.46 -0.51 6.94
N PRO A 154 -24.65 -0.21 6.37
CA PRO A 154 -25.93 -0.61 6.96
C PRO A 154 -25.99 -2.10 7.27
N GLY A 155 -26.47 -2.45 8.46
CA GLY A 155 -26.57 -3.83 8.93
C GLY A 155 -25.26 -4.44 9.42
N TRP A 156 -24.13 -3.73 9.33
CA TRP A 156 -22.80 -4.28 9.62
C TRP A 156 -22.02 -3.43 10.60
N ARG A 157 -21.38 -4.12 11.55
CA ARG A 157 -20.25 -3.62 12.31
C ARG A 157 -19.01 -4.37 11.87
N ILE A 158 -17.95 -3.63 11.52
CA ILE A 158 -16.62 -4.19 11.31
C ILE A 158 -15.74 -3.73 12.46
N ALA A 159 -15.31 -4.65 13.31
CA ALA A 159 -14.37 -4.36 14.38
C ALA A 159 -13.03 -5.02 14.06
N LEU A 160 -11.99 -4.21 13.90
CA LEU A 160 -10.61 -4.68 13.70
C LEU A 160 -9.84 -4.39 14.99
N ILE A 161 -9.27 -5.42 15.61
CA ILE A 161 -8.62 -5.34 16.92
C ILE A 161 -7.16 -5.83 16.86
N ASP A 162 -6.32 -5.27 17.72
CA ASP A 162 -4.88 -5.51 17.77
C ASP A 162 -4.56 -6.75 18.62
N SER A 163 -4.23 -7.87 17.98
CA SER A 163 -3.80 -9.09 18.69
C SER A 163 -2.39 -9.01 19.28
N GLU A 164 -1.64 -7.95 18.98
CA GLU A 164 -0.31 -7.70 19.54
C GLU A 164 -0.33 -6.87 20.82
N ALA A 165 -1.42 -6.15 21.08
CA ALA A 165 -1.65 -5.43 22.33
C ALA A 165 -1.56 -6.35 23.55
N ASP A 166 -1.31 -5.79 24.74
CA ASP A 166 -1.36 -6.54 26.00
C ASP A 166 -2.78 -7.06 26.30
N ILE A 167 -2.92 -8.07 27.16
CA ILE A 167 -4.20 -8.76 27.40
C ILE A 167 -5.29 -7.83 27.96
N THR A 168 -4.91 -6.78 28.69
CA THR A 168 -5.87 -5.80 29.23
C THR A 168 -6.40 -4.93 28.10
N THR A 169 -5.52 -4.41 27.25
CA THR A 169 -5.89 -3.65 26.06
C THR A 169 -6.70 -4.48 25.08
N TRP A 170 -6.28 -5.73 24.79
CA TRP A 170 -7.04 -6.70 24.02
C TRP A 170 -8.46 -6.89 24.57
N GLY A 171 -8.60 -7.13 25.87
CA GLY A 171 -9.92 -7.31 26.50
C GLY A 171 -10.82 -6.07 26.37
N ASN A 172 -10.25 -4.87 26.46
CA ASN A 172 -10.99 -3.62 26.23
C ASN A 172 -11.43 -3.46 24.76
N GLN A 173 -10.58 -3.83 23.80
CA GLN A 173 -10.93 -3.80 22.37
C GLN A 173 -11.99 -4.84 22.01
N VAL A 174 -11.89 -6.07 22.55
CA VAL A 174 -12.93 -7.10 22.43
C VAL A 174 -14.25 -6.57 23.01
N LYS A 175 -14.23 -6.00 24.22
CA LYS A 175 -15.42 -5.39 24.82
C LYS A 175 -16.02 -4.30 23.94
N ALA A 176 -15.19 -3.44 23.36
CA ALA A 176 -15.64 -2.36 22.48
C ALA A 176 -16.32 -2.91 21.20
N ALA A 177 -15.78 -3.97 20.59
CA ALA A 177 -16.37 -4.61 19.42
C ALA A 177 -17.82 -5.06 19.65
N TYR A 178 -18.09 -5.60 20.84
CA TYR A 178 -19.41 -6.12 21.25
C TYR A 178 -20.36 -5.07 21.85
N ASN A 179 -19.87 -3.90 22.26
CA ASN A 179 -20.68 -2.89 22.93
C ASN A 179 -21.56 -2.13 21.93
N TYR A 180 -22.87 -2.04 22.19
CA TYR A 180 -23.80 -1.20 21.39
C TYR A 180 -23.79 -1.55 19.90
N THR A 181 -23.95 -2.82 19.54
CA THR A 181 -24.03 -3.22 18.12
C THR A 181 -25.29 -2.71 17.43
N GLU A 182 -26.33 -2.30 18.18
CA GLU A 182 -27.59 -1.76 17.65
C GLU A 182 -28.26 -2.70 16.61
N GLY A 183 -28.10 -4.01 16.80
CA GLY A 183 -28.64 -5.03 15.88
C GLY A 183 -27.80 -5.26 14.61
N LYS A 184 -26.65 -4.60 14.45
CA LYS A 184 -25.71 -4.86 13.35
C LYS A 184 -25.02 -6.22 13.51
N HIS A 185 -24.78 -6.89 12.39
CA HIS A 185 -23.99 -8.12 12.32
C HIS A 185 -22.50 -7.80 12.46
N LEU A 186 -21.80 -8.55 13.30
CA LEU A 186 -20.38 -8.32 13.59
C LEU A 186 -19.48 -9.09 12.61
N ILE A 187 -18.57 -8.37 11.97
CA ILE A 187 -17.34 -8.90 11.37
C ILE A 187 -16.19 -8.54 12.31
N LEU A 188 -15.46 -9.54 12.77
CA LEU A 188 -14.35 -9.34 13.69
C LEU A 188 -13.02 -9.67 12.99
N GLY A 189 -12.12 -8.70 12.91
CA GLY A 189 -10.80 -8.84 12.31
C GLY A 189 -9.67 -8.74 13.34
N PHE A 190 -8.69 -9.62 13.28
CA PHE A 190 -7.46 -9.55 14.10
C PHE A 190 -6.34 -10.38 13.47
N HIS A 191 -5.08 -10.07 13.76
CA HIS A 191 -3.96 -10.69 13.05
C HIS A 191 -3.76 -12.18 13.38
N ARG A 192 -3.57 -12.55 14.66
CA ARG A 192 -3.29 -13.94 15.08
C ARG A 192 -4.55 -14.82 15.15
N PRO A 193 -4.63 -16.00 14.50
CA PRO A 193 -5.84 -16.81 14.47
C PRO A 193 -6.33 -17.32 15.84
N LEU A 194 -7.64 -17.27 16.08
CA LEU A 194 -8.36 -18.06 17.07
C LEU A 194 -8.64 -19.47 16.54
N TYR A 195 -9.20 -19.56 15.32
CA TYR A 195 -9.50 -20.83 14.64
C TYR A 195 -9.11 -20.78 13.16
N PRO A 196 -8.84 -21.94 12.54
CA PRO A 196 -8.57 -23.23 13.19
C PRO A 196 -7.25 -23.20 13.96
N ASN A 197 -6.91 -24.28 14.68
CA ASN A 197 -5.57 -24.41 15.24
C ASN A 197 -4.57 -24.66 14.12
N VAL A 198 -3.64 -23.73 13.97
CA VAL A 198 -2.60 -23.68 12.94
C VAL A 198 -1.20 -23.52 13.56
N ASN A 199 -1.08 -23.80 14.85
CA ASN A 199 0.16 -23.70 15.64
C ASN A 199 0.81 -22.29 15.66
N HIS A 200 0.03 -21.27 15.28
CA HIS A 200 0.41 -19.84 15.24
C HIS A 200 -0.74 -18.97 15.77
N ASN A 201 -1.54 -19.52 16.67
CA ASN A 201 -2.77 -18.90 17.13
C ASN A 201 -2.52 -17.74 18.13
N LEU A 202 -3.62 -17.15 18.62
CA LEU A 202 -3.62 -16.13 19.67
C LEU A 202 -2.72 -16.51 20.87
N LYS A 203 -2.14 -15.49 21.51
CA LYS A 203 -1.34 -15.64 22.73
C LYS A 203 -2.19 -16.26 23.85
N SER A 204 -1.54 -16.99 24.75
CA SER A 204 -2.20 -17.65 25.89
C SER A 204 -3.13 -16.69 26.65
N GLY A 205 -4.39 -17.09 26.83
CA GLY A 205 -5.41 -16.34 27.57
C GLY A 205 -6.25 -15.36 26.74
N TYR A 206 -5.78 -14.96 25.55
CA TYR A 206 -6.51 -14.04 24.68
C TYR A 206 -7.75 -14.72 24.07
N ASP A 207 -7.59 -16.00 23.73
CA ASP A 207 -8.64 -16.91 23.32
C ASP A 207 -9.75 -17.01 24.38
N THR A 208 -9.37 -17.15 25.66
CA THR A 208 -10.31 -17.25 26.78
C THR A 208 -11.15 -15.97 26.91
N VAL A 209 -10.51 -14.80 26.81
CA VAL A 209 -11.21 -13.51 26.83
C VAL A 209 -12.18 -13.41 25.66
N LEU A 210 -11.72 -13.72 24.44
CA LEU A 210 -12.54 -13.59 23.24
C LEU A 210 -13.72 -14.57 23.22
N LEU A 211 -13.47 -15.84 23.53
CA LEU A 211 -14.50 -16.88 23.59
C LEU A 211 -15.55 -16.57 24.68
N ASN A 212 -15.16 -15.97 25.80
CA ASN A 212 -16.12 -15.52 26.81
C ASN A 212 -17.08 -14.47 26.24
N TYR A 213 -16.61 -13.52 25.42
CA TYR A 213 -17.49 -12.56 24.77
C TYR A 213 -18.36 -13.20 23.68
N MET A 214 -17.79 -14.05 22.81
CA MET A 214 -18.54 -14.77 21.78
C MET A 214 -19.69 -15.60 22.36
N ASN A 215 -19.43 -16.30 23.47
CA ASN A 215 -20.44 -17.14 24.12
C ASN A 215 -21.54 -16.34 24.83
N ASN A 216 -21.22 -15.18 25.42
CA ASN A 216 -22.18 -14.38 26.18
C ASN A 216 -22.97 -13.37 25.33
N TYR A 217 -22.36 -12.85 24.27
CA TYR A 217 -22.93 -11.75 23.46
C TYR A 217 -23.26 -12.17 22.02
N GLY A 218 -22.98 -13.42 21.65
CA GLY A 218 -23.23 -13.96 20.32
C GLY A 218 -21.96 -14.07 19.49
N TRP A 219 -21.98 -15.04 18.57
CA TRP A 219 -20.86 -15.31 17.71
C TRP A 219 -20.87 -14.36 16.49
N PRO A 220 -19.72 -13.85 16.03
CA PRO A 220 -19.66 -12.98 14.85
C PRO A 220 -20.22 -13.67 13.61
N ALA A 221 -20.72 -12.91 12.64
CA ALA A 221 -21.12 -13.47 11.36
C ALA A 221 -19.91 -13.99 10.56
N LEU A 222 -18.76 -13.31 10.70
CA LEU A 222 -17.50 -13.62 10.04
C LEU A 222 -16.32 -13.19 10.91
N VAL A 223 -15.27 -14.01 10.94
CA VAL A 223 -14.00 -13.70 11.60
C VAL A 223 -12.88 -13.72 10.56
N LEU A 224 -12.17 -12.59 10.42
CA LEU A 224 -11.09 -12.38 9.46
C LEU A 224 -9.73 -12.36 10.19
N GLN A 225 -8.82 -13.24 9.79
CA GLN A 225 -7.54 -13.46 10.47
C GLN A 225 -6.39 -13.55 9.47
N ALA A 226 -5.14 -13.51 9.94
CA ALA A 226 -3.93 -13.60 9.10
C ALA A 226 -2.85 -14.43 9.82
N HIS A 227 -1.57 -14.03 9.74
CA HIS A 227 -0.42 -14.55 10.47
C HIS A 227 0.06 -15.96 10.08
N PHE A 228 -0.85 -16.88 9.71
CA PHE A 228 -0.48 -18.22 9.27
C PHE A 228 -0.14 -18.29 7.78
N HIS A 229 -0.07 -17.15 7.07
CA HIS A 229 0.52 -17.12 5.73
C HIS A 229 0.00 -18.25 4.79
N ALA A 230 -1.29 -18.58 4.88
CA ALA A 230 -1.98 -19.49 3.98
C ALA A 230 -3.46 -19.13 3.97
N TRP A 231 -4.17 -19.52 2.92
CA TRP A 231 -5.64 -19.48 2.96
C TRP A 231 -6.11 -20.62 3.85
N VAL A 232 -6.92 -20.31 4.86
CA VAL A 232 -7.61 -21.35 5.64
C VAL A 232 -9.05 -20.93 5.90
N LYS A 233 -9.99 -21.83 5.64
CA LYS A 233 -11.40 -21.66 5.94
C LYS A 233 -11.84 -22.72 6.93
N TYR A 234 -12.54 -22.31 7.98
CA TYR A 234 -13.14 -23.19 8.96
C TYR A 234 -14.47 -22.62 9.47
N SER A 235 -15.46 -23.47 9.72
CA SER A 235 -16.76 -23.03 10.24
C SER A 235 -17.00 -23.64 11.62
N TYR A 236 -17.38 -22.80 12.58
CA TYR A 236 -17.73 -23.23 13.92
C TYR A 236 -18.81 -22.32 14.51
N ASN A 237 -19.85 -22.93 15.09
CA ASN A 237 -21.00 -22.25 15.69
C ASN A 237 -21.66 -21.17 14.79
N ASN A 238 -21.87 -21.51 13.51
CA ASN A 238 -22.40 -20.60 12.48
C ASN A 238 -21.55 -19.36 12.19
N THR A 239 -20.29 -19.35 12.63
CA THR A 239 -19.28 -18.36 12.25
C THR A 239 -18.29 -18.99 11.29
N GLU A 240 -18.00 -18.28 10.21
CA GLU A 240 -16.86 -18.60 9.35
C GLU A 240 -15.60 -17.90 9.88
N PHE A 241 -14.53 -18.67 10.02
CA PHE A 241 -13.19 -18.23 10.37
C PHE A 241 -12.33 -18.35 9.13
N LEU A 242 -11.89 -17.21 8.62
CA LEU A 242 -11.03 -17.13 7.45
C LEU A 242 -9.66 -16.64 7.88
N ILE A 243 -8.61 -17.39 7.57
CA ILE A 243 -7.24 -16.90 7.55
C ILE A 243 -6.97 -16.45 6.12
N VAL A 244 -6.69 -15.16 5.96
CA VAL A 244 -6.57 -14.47 4.67
C VAL A 244 -5.33 -13.61 4.63
N GLY A 245 -4.95 -13.21 3.41
CA GLY A 245 -3.89 -12.24 3.22
C GLY A 245 -2.53 -12.92 3.33
N SER A 246 -2.17 -13.70 2.32
CA SER A 246 -0.79 -14.18 2.14
C SER A 246 -0.17 -13.41 0.97
N ALA A 247 -0.28 -12.08 1.00
CA ALA A 247 0.12 -11.22 -0.11
C ALA A 247 1.63 -10.97 -0.19
N GLY A 248 2.42 -11.50 0.76
CA GLY A 248 3.87 -11.38 0.79
C GLY A 248 4.64 -12.70 0.85
N ALA A 249 4.12 -13.72 1.53
CA ALA A 249 4.72 -15.05 1.52
C ALA A 249 3.72 -16.13 1.99
N PRO A 250 3.41 -17.17 1.20
CA PRO A 250 2.70 -18.35 1.67
C PRO A 250 3.70 -19.34 2.29
N LEU A 251 3.98 -19.18 3.59
CA LEU A 251 5.12 -19.83 4.25
C LEU A 251 4.81 -21.20 4.81
N TYR A 252 3.57 -21.43 5.26
CA TYR A 252 3.22 -22.63 6.00
C TYR A 252 2.49 -23.65 5.14
N SER A 253 2.71 -24.91 5.49
CA SER A 253 2.11 -26.04 4.81
C SER A 253 0.71 -26.29 5.37
N CYS A 254 -0.22 -26.68 4.51
CA CYS A 254 -1.53 -27.14 4.95
C CYS A 254 -1.49 -28.39 5.86
N SER A 255 -0.35 -29.09 5.94
CA SER A 255 -0.13 -30.13 6.94
C SER A 255 -0.12 -29.63 8.38
N ASP A 256 0.13 -28.34 8.60
CA ASP A 256 0.18 -27.73 9.93
C ASP A 256 -1.23 -27.36 10.46
N VAL A 257 -2.25 -27.45 9.58
CA VAL A 257 -3.66 -27.27 9.92
C VAL A 257 -4.21 -28.60 10.43
N VAL A 258 -4.26 -28.77 11.75
CA VAL A 258 -4.64 -30.04 12.39
C VAL A 258 -6.14 -30.17 12.68
N THR A 259 -6.93 -29.15 12.37
CA THR A 259 -8.36 -29.11 12.69
C THR A 259 -9.18 -29.83 11.61
N PRO A 260 -9.93 -30.90 11.94
CA PRO A 260 -10.76 -31.60 10.97
C PRO A 260 -11.82 -30.68 10.34
N GLY A 261 -11.99 -30.77 9.02
CA GLY A 261 -12.96 -29.97 8.27
C GLY A 261 -12.50 -28.56 7.90
N ALA A 262 -11.27 -28.16 8.27
CA ALA A 262 -10.67 -26.94 7.74
C ALA A 262 -10.21 -27.16 6.28
N GLU A 263 -10.57 -26.23 5.40
CA GLU A 263 -10.04 -26.15 4.03
C GLU A 263 -8.77 -25.29 4.05
N CYS A 264 -7.69 -25.72 3.40
CA CYS A 264 -6.44 -24.96 3.36
C CYS A 264 -5.82 -24.93 1.97
N SER A 265 -5.19 -23.80 1.63
CA SER A 265 -4.36 -23.64 0.42
C SER A 265 -3.16 -22.71 0.67
N SER A 266 -1.95 -23.22 0.47
CA SER A 266 -0.69 -22.46 0.59
C SER A 266 -0.38 -21.69 -0.69
N VAL A 267 -1.19 -20.65 -0.99
CA VAL A 267 -1.03 -19.81 -2.20
C VAL A 267 -1.07 -18.33 -1.85
N TYR A 268 -0.42 -17.51 -2.68
CA TYR A 268 -0.59 -16.05 -2.62
C TYR A 268 -2.04 -15.70 -2.94
N HIS A 269 -2.69 -14.92 -2.08
CA HIS A 269 -4.09 -14.55 -2.25
C HIS A 269 -4.49 -13.32 -1.43
N TYR A 270 -5.65 -12.77 -1.79
CA TYR A 270 -6.44 -11.82 -0.98
C TYR A 270 -7.92 -12.20 -1.06
N LEU A 271 -8.78 -11.51 -0.30
CA LEU A 271 -10.22 -11.77 -0.29
C LEU A 271 -10.98 -10.62 -0.95
N VAL A 272 -11.88 -10.92 -1.87
CA VAL A 272 -12.98 -10.02 -2.24
C VAL A 272 -14.17 -10.35 -1.35
N LEU A 273 -14.69 -9.35 -0.64
CA LEU A 273 -15.82 -9.49 0.26
C LEU A 273 -16.95 -8.55 -0.19
N ILE A 274 -18.17 -9.06 -0.31
CA ILE A 274 -19.35 -8.26 -0.64
C ILE A 274 -20.32 -8.38 0.53
N LEU A 275 -20.67 -7.24 1.12
CA LEU A 275 -21.65 -7.13 2.19
C LEU A 275 -22.99 -6.65 1.63
N TYR A 276 -24.08 -7.18 2.15
CA TYR A 276 -25.44 -6.77 1.78
C TYR A 276 -26.14 -6.13 3.00
N PRO A 277 -26.99 -5.09 2.81
CA PRO A 277 -27.67 -4.40 3.91
C PRO A 277 -28.49 -5.29 4.85
N ASN A 278 -28.92 -6.46 4.37
CA ASN A 278 -29.72 -7.44 5.09
C ASN A 278 -28.92 -8.33 6.05
N GLY A 279 -27.62 -8.08 6.23
CA GLY A 279 -26.77 -8.90 7.11
C GLY A 279 -26.23 -10.19 6.48
N THR A 280 -26.45 -10.41 5.18
CA THR A 280 -25.80 -11.49 4.43
C THR A 280 -24.54 -11.01 3.72
N TYR A 281 -23.61 -11.93 3.42
CA TYR A 281 -22.35 -11.63 2.75
C TYR A 281 -21.97 -12.75 1.78
N THR A 282 -21.11 -12.41 0.83
CA THR A 282 -20.43 -13.36 -0.05
C THR A 282 -18.96 -13.01 -0.12
N TYR A 283 -18.09 -13.99 -0.29
CA TYR A 283 -16.67 -13.74 -0.47
C TYR A 283 -16.07 -14.65 -1.52
N THR A 284 -14.94 -14.23 -2.10
CA THR A 284 -14.16 -15.03 -3.05
C THR A 284 -12.68 -14.83 -2.76
N PRO A 285 -11.93 -15.89 -2.39
CA PRO A 285 -10.49 -15.81 -2.26
C PRO A 285 -9.85 -15.78 -3.65
N ILE A 286 -9.16 -14.69 -3.97
CA ILE A 286 -8.57 -14.44 -5.28
C ILE A 286 -7.09 -14.80 -5.26
N ALA A 287 -6.65 -15.57 -6.26
CA ALA A 287 -5.24 -15.92 -6.41
C ALA A 287 -4.40 -14.69 -6.80
N LEU A 288 -3.15 -14.70 -6.38
CA LEU A 288 -2.08 -13.78 -6.77
C LEU A 288 -0.89 -14.56 -7.35
N GLY A 289 0.03 -13.83 -7.97
CA GLY A 289 1.22 -14.38 -8.62
C GLY A 289 0.93 -15.01 -9.97
N ASP A 290 1.80 -15.91 -10.39
CA ASP A 290 1.73 -16.53 -11.70
C ASP A 290 0.41 -17.30 -11.91
N ASP A 291 -0.09 -17.24 -13.14
CA ASP A 291 -1.34 -17.87 -13.56
C ASP A 291 -2.56 -17.53 -12.69
N SER A 292 -2.58 -16.34 -12.08
CA SER A 292 -3.74 -15.85 -11.32
C SER A 292 -4.72 -15.01 -12.14
N GLY A 293 -4.38 -14.75 -13.40
CA GLY A 293 -5.11 -13.83 -14.27
C GLY A 293 -4.92 -12.37 -13.87
N THR A 294 -5.60 -11.47 -14.58
CA THR A 294 -5.47 -10.03 -14.38
C THR A 294 -6.83 -9.36 -14.33
N LEU A 295 -6.93 -8.32 -13.49
CA LEU A 295 -8.00 -7.33 -13.56
C LEU A 295 -7.42 -6.02 -14.07
N LYS A 296 -7.99 -5.47 -15.15
CA LYS A 296 -7.57 -4.18 -15.70
C LYS A 296 -8.78 -3.31 -16.04
N VAL A 297 -8.71 -2.05 -15.63
CA VAL A 297 -9.63 -0.98 -16.02
C VAL A 297 -8.85 -0.01 -16.91
N ILE A 298 -9.30 0.12 -18.16
CA ILE A 298 -8.61 0.85 -19.21
C ILE A 298 -9.53 2.00 -19.66
N PRO A 299 -9.19 3.26 -19.35
CA PRO A 299 -9.84 4.40 -19.99
C PRO A 299 -9.67 4.31 -21.51
N LEU A 300 -10.78 4.27 -22.25
CA LEU A 300 -10.75 4.24 -23.72
C LEU A 300 -10.74 5.67 -24.29
N ASN A 301 -11.46 6.57 -23.63
CA ASN A 301 -11.55 7.99 -23.91
C ASN A 301 -12.18 8.70 -22.69
N ALA A 302 -12.51 9.98 -22.81
CA ALA A 302 -13.08 10.78 -21.72
C ALA A 302 -14.43 10.27 -21.17
N THR A 303 -15.16 9.43 -21.91
CA THR A 303 -16.51 9.00 -21.53
C THR A 303 -16.68 7.48 -21.50
N ALA A 304 -15.60 6.71 -21.61
CA ALA A 304 -15.67 5.26 -21.66
C ALA A 304 -14.49 4.53 -21.01
N TYR A 305 -14.81 3.39 -20.41
CA TYR A 305 -13.86 2.40 -19.89
C TYR A 305 -14.02 1.04 -20.59
N SER A 306 -12.93 0.30 -20.70
CA SER A 306 -12.93 -1.14 -20.88
C SER A 306 -12.45 -1.81 -19.59
N VAL A 307 -13.19 -2.80 -19.11
CA VAL A 307 -12.82 -3.62 -17.95
C VAL A 307 -12.57 -5.04 -18.42
N VAL A 308 -11.34 -5.52 -18.23
CA VAL A 308 -10.93 -6.87 -18.60
C VAL A 308 -10.71 -7.66 -17.31
N ASN A 309 -11.47 -8.74 -17.15
CA ASN A 309 -11.36 -9.65 -16.02
C ASN A 309 -10.98 -11.06 -16.51
N SER A 310 -9.78 -11.51 -16.16
CA SER A 310 -9.35 -12.90 -16.31
C SER A 310 -8.97 -13.55 -14.99
N LYS A 311 -9.33 -12.93 -13.85
CA LYS A 311 -8.95 -13.40 -12.51
C LYS A 311 -9.46 -14.80 -12.23
N LYS A 312 -8.66 -15.52 -11.43
CA LYS A 312 -8.99 -16.83 -10.90
C LYS A 312 -9.04 -16.80 -9.37
N ASN A 313 -9.87 -17.66 -8.79
CA ASN A 313 -9.85 -17.90 -7.35
C ASN A 313 -8.62 -18.75 -6.96
N ILE A 314 -8.41 -18.98 -5.66
CA ILE A 314 -7.31 -19.82 -5.15
C ILE A 314 -7.35 -21.28 -5.64
N TYR A 315 -8.50 -21.75 -6.11
CA TYR A 315 -8.70 -23.07 -6.71
C TYR A 315 -8.45 -23.07 -8.23
N ARG A 316 -7.95 -21.94 -8.77
CA ARG A 316 -7.65 -21.72 -10.19
C ARG A 316 -8.87 -21.72 -11.12
N GLU A 317 -10.05 -21.55 -10.55
CA GLU A 317 -11.29 -21.41 -11.31
C GLU A 317 -11.52 -19.94 -11.67
N PRO A 318 -12.08 -19.63 -12.85
CA PRO A 318 -12.42 -18.25 -13.23
C PRO A 318 -13.34 -17.58 -12.19
N ALA A 319 -13.01 -16.36 -11.78
CA ALA A 319 -13.71 -15.62 -10.74
C ALA A 319 -14.40 -14.35 -11.26
N GLU A 320 -15.66 -14.16 -10.89
CA GLU A 320 -16.35 -12.88 -11.02
C GLU A 320 -15.70 -11.85 -10.07
N TYR A 321 -15.67 -10.58 -10.48
CA TYR A 321 -14.97 -9.55 -9.74
C TYR A 321 -15.74 -8.23 -9.71
N PRO A 322 -16.04 -7.65 -8.53
CA PRO A 322 -16.72 -6.35 -8.43
C PRO A 322 -15.76 -5.20 -8.76
N VAL A 323 -16.20 -4.29 -9.63
CA VAL A 323 -15.43 -3.10 -10.03
C VAL A 323 -16.30 -1.86 -9.86
N ARG A 324 -15.71 -0.78 -9.33
CA ARG A 324 -16.29 0.55 -9.29
C ARG A 324 -15.56 1.48 -10.27
N LEU A 325 -16.30 2.00 -11.23
CA LEU A 325 -15.82 2.97 -12.21
C LEU A 325 -16.28 4.37 -11.84
N ARG A 326 -15.44 5.38 -12.05
CA ARG A 326 -15.73 6.77 -11.66
C ARG A 326 -15.69 7.71 -12.86
N PHE A 327 -16.85 8.29 -13.15
CA PHE A 327 -16.99 9.40 -14.08
C PHE A 327 -17.19 10.69 -13.31
N THR A 328 -16.69 11.80 -13.83
CA THR A 328 -16.87 13.13 -13.25
C THR A 328 -17.42 14.09 -14.28
N THR A 329 -18.29 14.99 -13.84
CA THR A 329 -18.82 16.10 -14.64
C THR A 329 -19.04 17.30 -13.73
N GLY A 330 -18.17 18.31 -13.82
CA GLY A 330 -18.13 19.41 -12.87
C GLY A 330 -17.90 18.92 -11.44
N LYS A 331 -18.89 19.12 -10.55
CA LYS A 331 -18.86 18.66 -9.14
C LYS A 331 -19.57 17.33 -8.90
N THR A 332 -20.13 16.75 -9.94
CA THR A 332 -20.86 15.48 -9.87
C THR A 332 -19.90 14.33 -10.10
N VAL A 333 -19.94 13.34 -9.22
CA VAL A 333 -19.21 12.08 -9.35
C VAL A 333 -20.21 10.96 -9.54
N ILE A 334 -20.13 10.27 -10.67
CA ILE A 334 -20.99 9.15 -11.04
C ILE A 334 -20.16 7.88 -10.86
N ASN A 335 -20.54 7.04 -9.92
CA ASN A 335 -19.90 5.76 -9.67
C ASN A 335 -20.77 4.64 -10.22
N ILE A 336 -20.20 3.80 -11.06
CA ILE A 336 -20.85 2.59 -11.57
C ILE A 336 -20.19 1.41 -10.88
N VAL A 337 -20.96 0.63 -10.13
CA VAL A 337 -20.45 -0.56 -9.44
C VAL A 337 -21.08 -1.78 -10.10
N ALA A 338 -20.24 -2.67 -10.64
CA ALA A 338 -20.70 -3.81 -11.41
C ALA A 338 -19.91 -5.07 -11.05
N LYS A 339 -20.58 -6.22 -11.07
CA LYS A 339 -19.94 -7.53 -11.01
C LYS A 339 -19.49 -7.93 -12.42
N ILE A 340 -18.18 -7.95 -12.63
CA ILE A 340 -17.58 -8.25 -13.93
C ILE A 340 -17.41 -9.77 -14.05
N PRO A 341 -18.06 -10.43 -15.04
CA PRO A 341 -17.99 -11.87 -15.19
C PRO A 341 -16.55 -12.34 -15.38
N ALA A 342 -16.30 -13.58 -15.01
CA ALA A 342 -15.00 -14.20 -15.23
C ALA A 342 -14.70 -14.32 -16.73
N SER A 343 -13.43 -14.17 -17.10
CA SER A 343 -12.95 -14.29 -18.49
C SER A 343 -13.68 -13.37 -19.49
N ALA A 344 -14.06 -12.17 -19.05
CA ALA A 344 -14.84 -11.22 -19.83
C ALA A 344 -14.11 -9.90 -20.07
N SER A 345 -14.50 -9.21 -21.15
CA SER A 345 -14.18 -7.81 -21.41
C SER A 345 -15.48 -7.03 -21.57
N VAL A 346 -15.71 -6.05 -20.70
CA VAL A 346 -16.92 -5.24 -20.65
C VAL A 346 -16.56 -3.78 -20.94
N VAL A 347 -17.31 -3.14 -21.83
CA VAL A 347 -17.19 -1.70 -22.09
C VAL A 347 -18.32 -0.96 -21.41
N PHE A 348 -17.98 0.11 -20.70
CA PHE A 348 -18.91 1.06 -20.10
C PHE A 348 -18.71 2.40 -20.79
N SER A 349 -19.78 3.00 -21.31
CA SER A 349 -19.71 4.28 -22.02
C SER A 349 -20.90 5.16 -21.65
N ILE A 350 -20.64 6.43 -21.35
CA ILE A 350 -21.69 7.44 -21.26
C ILE A 350 -21.67 8.24 -22.57
N ASP A 351 -22.80 8.26 -23.27
CA ASP A 351 -22.95 9.09 -24.46
C ASP A 351 -22.96 10.57 -24.06
N PRO A 352 -22.02 11.40 -24.55
CA PRO A 352 -21.90 12.80 -24.15
C PRO A 352 -23.06 13.68 -24.63
N VAL A 353 -23.90 13.21 -25.56
CA VAL A 353 -25.05 13.95 -26.08
C VAL A 353 -26.33 13.54 -25.37
N THR A 354 -26.58 12.24 -25.27
CA THR A 354 -27.82 11.72 -24.67
C THR A 354 -27.71 11.45 -23.18
N HIS A 355 -26.49 11.51 -22.62
CA HIS A 355 -26.18 11.16 -21.22
C HIS A 355 -26.62 9.74 -20.84
N ARG A 356 -26.75 8.86 -21.84
CA ARG A 356 -27.18 7.48 -21.63
C ARG A 356 -25.96 6.60 -21.36
N LEU A 357 -26.02 5.83 -20.28
CA LEU A 357 -25.04 4.81 -19.93
C LEU A 357 -25.31 3.54 -20.74
N TYR A 358 -24.31 3.11 -21.51
CA TYR A 358 -24.27 1.85 -22.22
C TYR A 358 -23.26 0.91 -21.57
N ILE A 359 -23.65 -0.35 -21.43
CA ILE A 359 -22.81 -1.44 -20.95
C ILE A 359 -22.88 -2.54 -22.02
N SER A 360 -21.72 -3.01 -22.49
CA SER A 360 -21.67 -3.96 -23.61
C SER A 360 -22.22 -5.35 -23.29
N GLN A 361 -22.52 -5.64 -22.02
CA GLN A 361 -23.03 -6.91 -21.53
C GLN A 361 -24.11 -6.65 -20.45
N ASN A 362 -25.01 -7.62 -20.26
CA ASN A 362 -25.99 -7.57 -19.17
C ASN A 362 -25.34 -8.03 -17.86
N LEU A 363 -25.29 -7.17 -16.85
CA LEU A 363 -24.58 -7.39 -15.58
C LEU A 363 -25.48 -7.09 -14.38
N ASP A 364 -25.11 -7.62 -13.21
CA ASP A 364 -25.57 -7.09 -11.92
C ASP A 364 -24.75 -5.83 -11.62
N TYR A 365 -25.40 -4.67 -11.65
CA TYR A 365 -24.77 -3.38 -11.41
C TYR A 365 -25.74 -2.38 -10.79
N TYR A 366 -25.17 -1.35 -10.16
CA TYR A 366 -25.89 -0.15 -9.77
C TYR A 366 -25.05 1.08 -10.03
N VAL A 367 -25.70 2.24 -10.10
CA VAL A 367 -25.07 3.54 -10.21
C VAL A 367 -25.36 4.32 -8.95
N TYR A 368 -24.36 4.97 -8.37
CA TYR A 368 -24.58 5.96 -7.33
C TYR A 368 -23.88 7.28 -7.63
N ILE A 369 -24.59 8.37 -7.39
CA ILE A 369 -24.21 9.71 -7.81
C ILE A 369 -24.00 10.59 -6.58
N MET A 370 -22.83 11.20 -6.50
CA MET A 370 -22.47 12.17 -5.46
C MET A 370 -22.48 13.57 -6.06
N GLN A 371 -23.24 14.49 -5.44
CA GLN A 371 -23.25 15.91 -5.79
C GLN A 371 -22.50 16.69 -4.70
N GLY A 372 -21.21 16.95 -4.89
CA GLY A 372 -20.36 17.56 -3.87
C GLY A 372 -20.11 16.67 -2.64
N THR A 373 -19.72 17.27 -1.51
CA THR A 373 -19.23 16.57 -0.31
C THR A 373 -20.29 16.32 0.77
N SER A 374 -21.51 16.87 0.63
CA SER A 374 -22.53 16.88 1.69
C SER A 374 -23.90 16.31 1.30
N GLY A 375 -24.10 15.93 0.04
CA GLY A 375 -25.36 15.36 -0.44
C GLY A 375 -25.51 13.89 -0.08
N GLN A 376 -26.74 13.46 0.21
CA GLN A 376 -27.07 12.03 0.23
C GLN A 376 -26.94 11.47 -1.21
N PRO A 377 -26.26 10.33 -1.39
CA PRO A 377 -26.07 9.73 -2.70
C PRO A 377 -27.40 9.29 -3.30
N ILE A 378 -27.56 9.57 -4.60
CA ILE A 378 -28.67 9.05 -5.40
C ILE A 378 -28.24 7.69 -5.92
N VAL A 379 -29.02 6.64 -5.63
CA VAL A 379 -28.72 5.25 -6.05
C VAL A 379 -29.77 4.78 -7.05
N ILE A 380 -29.31 4.19 -8.16
CA ILE A 380 -30.12 3.70 -9.25
C ILE A 380 -29.68 2.28 -9.56
N ASN A 381 -30.59 1.32 -9.39
CA ASN A 381 -30.31 -0.07 -9.78
C ASN A 381 -30.21 -0.17 -11.30
N GLY A 382 -29.29 -1.00 -11.77
CA GLY A 382 -29.12 -1.27 -13.18
C GLY A 382 -30.36 -1.89 -13.81
N ILE A 383 -30.63 -1.56 -15.07
CA ILE A 383 -31.70 -2.16 -15.86
C ILE A 383 -31.16 -2.62 -17.22
N PRO A 384 -31.72 -3.69 -17.80
CA PRO A 384 -31.41 -4.06 -19.17
C PRO A 384 -31.73 -2.92 -20.15
N GLY A 385 -30.78 -2.56 -21.01
CA GLY A 385 -30.95 -1.49 -22.02
C GLY A 385 -30.32 -0.13 -21.65
N GLY A 386 -29.61 -0.04 -20.52
CA GLY A 386 -28.86 1.16 -20.12
C GLY A 386 -29.69 2.14 -19.29
N LEU A 387 -29.01 3.12 -18.69
CA LEU A 387 -29.62 4.13 -17.81
C LEU A 387 -29.54 5.52 -18.45
N ASP A 388 -30.62 6.28 -18.34
CA ASP A 388 -30.64 7.69 -18.70
C ASP A 388 -30.16 8.53 -17.50
N LEU A 389 -29.01 9.19 -17.64
CA LEU A 389 -28.41 10.02 -16.59
C LEU A 389 -28.59 11.52 -16.86
N SER A 390 -29.37 11.91 -17.87
CA SER A 390 -29.53 13.30 -18.31
C SER A 390 -29.99 14.25 -17.20
N GLN A 391 -30.84 13.79 -16.28
CA GLN A 391 -31.30 14.59 -15.15
C GLN A 391 -30.19 14.91 -14.11
N PHE A 392 -29.09 14.16 -14.11
CA PHE A 392 -27.97 14.29 -13.16
C PHE A 392 -26.73 14.94 -13.78
N ILE A 393 -26.60 14.87 -15.10
CA ILE A 393 -25.53 15.49 -15.88
C ILE A 393 -26.08 16.80 -16.43
N GLN A 394 -25.98 17.87 -15.63
CA GLN A 394 -26.57 19.17 -15.97
C GLN A 394 -25.58 20.10 -16.68
N ASP A 395 -24.29 20.05 -16.34
CA ASP A 395 -23.24 20.87 -16.96
C ASP A 395 -21.85 20.20 -16.80
N GLY A 396 -21.00 20.34 -17.82
CA GLY A 396 -19.59 19.94 -17.80
C GLY A 396 -19.23 18.85 -18.80
N GLU A 397 -17.96 18.80 -19.17
CA GLU A 397 -17.42 17.67 -19.93
C GLU A 397 -17.30 16.45 -19.00
N ILE A 398 -17.82 15.32 -19.46
CA ILE A 398 -17.64 14.05 -18.78
C ILE A 398 -16.16 13.66 -18.91
N SER A 399 -15.55 13.30 -17.79
CA SER A 399 -14.21 12.71 -17.76
C SER A 399 -14.19 11.42 -16.94
N VAL A 400 -13.20 10.59 -17.22
CA VAL A 400 -12.95 9.33 -16.51
C VAL A 400 -11.71 9.45 -15.65
N GLU A 401 -11.77 8.90 -14.44
CA GLU A 401 -10.60 8.80 -13.58
C GLU A 401 -9.71 7.61 -14.01
N THR A 402 -8.42 7.85 -14.23
CA THR A 402 -7.49 6.81 -14.66
C THR A 402 -6.91 6.07 -13.45
N PRO A 403 -6.94 4.73 -13.40
CA PRO A 403 -6.26 3.97 -12.36
C PRO A 403 -4.77 4.30 -12.29
N SER A 404 -4.27 4.55 -11.08
CA SER A 404 -2.83 4.66 -10.84
C SER A 404 -2.17 3.30 -10.97
N GLN A 405 -0.91 3.25 -11.38
CA GLN A 405 -0.10 2.04 -11.29
C GLN A 405 1.05 2.27 -10.32
N VAL A 406 1.15 1.40 -9.31
CA VAL A 406 2.32 1.34 -8.42
C VAL A 406 3.26 0.25 -8.91
N VAL A 407 4.52 0.59 -9.08
CA VAL A 407 5.58 -0.34 -9.49
C VAL A 407 6.65 -0.42 -8.42
N LYS A 408 7.27 -1.59 -8.29
CA LYS A 408 8.47 -1.72 -7.48
C LYS A 408 9.56 -0.84 -8.10
N THR A 409 10.20 -0.01 -7.29
CA THR A 409 11.28 0.85 -7.78
C THR A 409 12.46 -0.07 -8.07
N GLU A 410 12.85 -0.23 -9.34
CA GLU A 410 14.09 -0.91 -9.65
C GLU A 410 15.24 -0.09 -9.06
N THR A 411 15.91 -0.63 -8.05
CA THR A 411 17.18 -0.06 -7.62
C THR A 411 18.17 -0.35 -8.74
N ALA A 412 18.45 0.65 -9.59
CA ALA A 412 19.52 0.58 -10.56
C ALA A 412 20.82 0.35 -9.79
N THR A 413 21.26 -0.91 -9.69
CA THR A 413 22.59 -1.24 -9.22
C THR A 413 23.53 -0.85 -10.35
N SER A 414 23.99 0.41 -10.32
CA SER A 414 25.18 0.83 -11.04
C SER A 414 26.35 0.02 -10.50
N THR A 415 26.54 -1.19 -11.02
CA THR A 415 27.77 -1.92 -10.85
C THR A 415 28.80 -1.22 -11.71
N THR A 416 29.54 -0.26 -11.14
CA THR A 416 30.73 0.30 -11.79
C THR A 416 31.79 -0.81 -11.81
N ILE A 417 31.76 -1.64 -12.85
CA ILE A 417 32.85 -2.57 -13.13
C ILE A 417 34.03 -1.72 -13.57
N ALA A 418 34.98 -1.50 -12.65
CA ALA A 418 36.27 -0.91 -12.99
C ALA A 418 37.03 -1.91 -13.87
N TYR A 419 37.01 -1.70 -15.19
CA TYR A 419 37.92 -2.40 -16.08
C TYR A 419 39.32 -1.83 -15.88
N ILE A 420 40.23 -2.63 -15.30
CA ILE A 420 41.66 -2.37 -15.39
C ILE A 420 42.09 -2.74 -16.81
N THR A 421 42.15 -1.75 -17.70
CA THR A 421 42.69 -1.93 -19.05
C THR A 421 44.21 -2.11 -18.95
N ARG A 422 44.68 -3.35 -19.07
CA ARG A 422 46.12 -3.64 -19.24
C ARG A 422 46.48 -3.53 -20.71
N THR A 423 47.07 -2.42 -21.12
CA THR A 423 47.59 -2.23 -22.48
C THR A 423 48.77 -3.18 -22.73
N VAL A 424 48.60 -4.16 -23.61
CA VAL A 424 49.69 -4.98 -24.12
C VAL A 424 50.01 -4.50 -25.54
N THR A 425 51.12 -3.78 -25.68
CA THR A 425 51.61 -3.33 -26.99
C THR A 425 52.28 -4.50 -27.70
N LYS A 426 51.63 -5.04 -28.73
CA LYS A 426 52.25 -5.99 -29.67
C LYS A 426 52.54 -5.26 -30.98
N PRO A 427 53.80 -5.11 -31.40
CA PRO A 427 54.10 -4.51 -32.69
C PRO A 427 53.66 -5.47 -33.80
N THR A 428 52.76 -5.02 -34.66
CA THR A 428 52.36 -5.74 -35.87
C THR A 428 52.68 -4.84 -37.05
N THR A 429 53.64 -5.25 -37.88
CA THR A 429 53.95 -4.61 -39.15
C THR A 429 52.92 -5.07 -40.17
N ILE A 430 52.13 -4.15 -40.73
CA ILE A 430 51.19 -4.44 -41.81
C ILE A 430 51.67 -3.69 -43.05
N THR A 431 51.92 -4.45 -44.12
CA THR A 431 52.21 -3.92 -45.45
C THR A 431 50.88 -3.71 -46.17
N GLU A 432 50.54 -2.46 -46.49
CA GLU A 432 49.34 -2.13 -47.26
C GLU A 432 49.58 -2.37 -48.75
N THR A 433 48.61 -2.98 -49.43
CA THR A 433 48.48 -2.91 -50.89
C THR A 433 47.02 -2.62 -51.19
N THR A 434 46.77 -1.40 -51.66
CA THR A 434 45.43 -0.87 -51.91
C THR A 434 45.00 -1.24 -53.32
N THR A 435 43.81 -1.82 -53.48
CA THR A 435 43.09 -1.81 -54.76
C THR A 435 41.62 -1.55 -54.47
N VAL A 436 41.10 -0.45 -55.01
CA VAL A 436 39.75 0.07 -54.80
C VAL A 436 38.86 -0.39 -55.97
N THR A 437 37.76 -1.08 -55.67
CA THR A 437 36.57 -1.13 -56.55
C THR A 437 35.32 -1.60 -55.79
N GLN A 438 34.34 -0.68 -55.69
CA GLN A 438 32.87 -0.81 -55.53
C GLN A 438 32.21 -1.75 -54.49
N PRO A 439 31.04 -1.36 -53.93
CA PRO A 439 30.37 -2.13 -52.89
C PRO A 439 29.67 -3.35 -53.49
N THR A 440 30.06 -4.54 -53.03
CA THR A 440 29.32 -5.79 -53.31
C THR A 440 28.75 -6.31 -52.00
N THR A 441 27.44 -6.55 -51.95
CA THR A 441 26.77 -7.24 -50.83
C THR A 441 27.20 -8.71 -50.83
N ILE A 442 27.90 -9.14 -49.78
CA ILE A 442 28.29 -10.55 -49.60
C ILE A 442 27.28 -11.20 -48.66
N TYR A 443 26.55 -12.20 -49.13
CA TYR A 443 25.81 -13.12 -48.27
C TYR A 443 26.76 -14.21 -47.78
N THR A 444 26.93 -14.31 -46.47
CA THR A 444 27.65 -15.44 -45.85
C THR A 444 26.63 -16.33 -45.15
N THR A 445 26.48 -17.56 -45.63
CA THR A 445 25.68 -18.59 -44.95
C THR A 445 26.57 -19.27 -43.92
N VAL A 446 26.25 -19.14 -42.63
CA VAL A 446 26.95 -19.87 -41.56
C VAL A 446 26.02 -20.96 -41.03
N SER A 447 26.42 -22.22 -41.21
CA SER A 447 25.78 -23.37 -40.56
C SER A 447 26.18 -23.40 -39.09
N ILE A 448 25.19 -23.30 -38.20
CA ILE A 448 25.41 -23.28 -36.75
C ILE A 448 25.42 -24.72 -36.25
N VAL A 449 26.57 -25.16 -35.71
CA VAL A 449 26.66 -26.35 -34.87
C VAL A 449 26.35 -25.94 -33.43
N GLU A 450 25.45 -26.69 -32.81
CA GLU A 450 24.83 -26.49 -31.51
C GLU A 450 25.87 -26.45 -30.38
N THR A 451 26.14 -25.26 -29.84
CA THR A 451 26.40 -24.91 -28.42
C THR A 451 27.12 -23.56 -28.33
N GLN A 452 26.37 -22.45 -28.22
CA GLN A 452 26.88 -21.22 -27.61
C GLN A 452 25.75 -20.26 -27.22
N LYS A 453 25.89 -19.67 -26.03
CA LYS A 453 24.95 -18.76 -25.37
C LYS A 453 24.90 -17.44 -26.15
N ILE A 454 23.72 -17.07 -26.67
CA ILE A 454 23.51 -15.81 -27.37
C ILE A 454 23.30 -14.70 -26.33
N THR A 455 24.17 -13.71 -26.33
CA THR A 455 23.98 -12.45 -25.59
C THR A 455 23.42 -11.42 -26.56
N TRP A 456 22.20 -10.94 -26.32
CA TRP A 456 21.63 -9.81 -27.06
C TRP A 456 22.22 -8.51 -26.51
N THR A 457 22.74 -7.66 -27.39
CA THR A 457 23.11 -6.28 -27.05
C THR A 457 22.10 -5.35 -27.72
N THR A 458 21.25 -4.72 -26.93
CA THR A 458 20.34 -3.66 -27.39
C THR A 458 21.04 -2.32 -27.19
N THR A 459 21.42 -1.64 -28.27
CA THR A 459 21.95 -0.28 -28.20
C THR A 459 20.76 0.69 -28.10
N VAL A 460 20.55 1.26 -26.92
CA VAL A 460 19.62 2.38 -26.73
C VAL A 460 20.42 3.68 -26.86
N THR A 461 20.17 4.43 -27.94
CA THR A 461 20.74 5.77 -28.11
C THR A 461 19.90 6.78 -27.32
N ASN A 462 20.29 7.06 -26.08
CA ASN A 462 19.71 8.16 -25.31
C ASN A 462 20.40 9.47 -25.68
N THR A 463 19.69 10.35 -26.40
CA THR A 463 20.07 11.75 -26.54
C THR A 463 19.94 12.42 -25.18
N THR A 464 21.06 12.70 -24.51
CA THR A 464 21.08 13.37 -23.21
C THR A 464 21.14 14.87 -23.44
N THR A 465 20.04 15.58 -23.16
CA THR A 465 20.09 17.02 -22.90
C THR A 465 20.75 17.21 -21.54
N ILE A 466 21.98 17.71 -21.52
CA ILE A 466 22.68 18.04 -20.27
C ILE A 466 22.07 19.34 -19.74
N THR A 467 21.21 19.23 -18.74
CA THR A 467 20.91 20.34 -17.83
C THR A 467 21.93 20.27 -16.70
N GLU A 468 22.92 21.16 -16.71
CA GLU A 468 23.84 21.31 -15.59
C GLU A 468 23.10 21.91 -14.39
N THR A 469 22.66 21.05 -13.47
CA THR A 469 22.20 21.48 -12.15
C THR A 469 23.42 21.59 -11.24
N PHE A 470 23.82 22.82 -10.90
CA PHE A 470 24.80 23.05 -9.84
C PHE A 470 24.24 22.48 -8.53
N THR A 471 24.85 21.41 -8.03
CA THR A 471 24.59 20.93 -6.68
C THR A 471 25.50 21.71 -5.74
N GLU A 472 24.98 22.80 -5.17
CA GLU A 472 25.59 23.40 -4.00
C GLU A 472 25.55 22.36 -2.88
N ARG A 473 26.73 21.95 -2.41
CA ARG A 473 26.86 20.98 -1.32
C ARG A 473 26.42 21.68 -0.04
N ILE A 474 25.13 21.61 0.27
CA ILE A 474 24.64 22.03 1.58
C ILE A 474 25.25 21.06 2.58
N SER A 475 26.18 21.61 3.38
CA SER A 475 26.90 20.87 4.41
C SER A 475 25.89 20.23 5.34
N SER A 476 26.11 18.97 5.69
CA SER A 476 25.30 18.27 6.69
C SER A 476 25.29 19.09 8.00
N GLY A 477 24.22 18.99 8.80
CA GLY A 477 24.10 19.75 10.06
C GLY A 477 25.27 19.54 11.04
N GLU A 478 26.08 18.50 10.85
CA GLU A 478 27.30 18.23 11.61
C GLU A 478 28.45 19.19 11.28
N ASP A 479 28.55 19.65 10.03
CA ASP A 479 29.60 20.60 9.59
C ASP A 479 29.41 21.99 10.24
N TYR A 480 28.16 22.38 10.49
CA TYR A 480 27.81 23.61 11.20
C TYR A 480 28.19 23.55 12.69
N ILE A 481 27.99 22.40 13.33
CA ILE A 481 28.40 22.18 14.72
C ILE A 481 29.92 22.25 14.82
N TYR A 482 30.64 21.64 13.88
CA TYR A 482 32.10 21.73 13.82
C TYR A 482 32.59 23.16 13.62
N LEU A 483 31.97 23.93 12.72
CA LEU A 483 32.33 25.32 12.49
C LEU A 483 32.11 26.19 13.74
N VAL A 484 30.97 26.00 14.43
CA VAL A 484 30.66 26.73 15.68
C VAL A 484 31.65 26.37 16.80
N ILE A 485 32.01 25.10 16.94
CA ILE A 485 33.02 24.66 17.93
C ILE A 485 34.38 25.31 17.62
N VAL A 486 34.82 25.26 16.36
CA VAL A 486 36.12 25.84 15.94
C VAL A 486 36.13 27.35 16.16
N LEU A 487 35.08 28.07 15.77
CA LEU A 487 34.98 29.52 15.97
C LEU A 487 34.96 29.89 17.47
N THR A 488 34.29 29.08 18.30
CA THR A 488 34.27 29.29 19.76
C THR A 488 35.65 29.08 20.39
N ILE A 489 36.39 28.05 19.95
CA ILE A 489 37.77 27.80 20.40
C ILE A 489 38.70 28.95 19.98
N VAL A 490 38.59 29.42 18.73
CA VAL A 490 39.40 30.54 18.24
C VAL A 490 39.09 31.84 19.01
N PHE A 491 37.82 32.11 19.30
CA PHE A 491 37.41 33.27 20.08
C PHE A 491 37.96 33.20 21.52
N LEU A 492 37.85 32.04 22.19
CA LEU A 492 38.37 31.84 23.54
C LEU A 492 39.90 31.99 23.59
N ALA A 493 40.61 31.44 22.60
CA ALA A 493 42.06 31.59 22.49
C ALA A 493 42.47 33.06 22.29
N GLY A 494 41.75 33.80 21.43
CA GLY A 494 41.94 35.23 21.23
C GLY A 494 41.68 36.07 22.49
N LEU A 495 40.64 35.72 23.25
CA LEU A 495 40.30 36.37 24.51
C LEU A 495 41.39 36.14 25.58
N VAL A 496 41.88 34.91 25.70
CA VAL A 496 43.00 34.57 26.61
C VAL A 496 44.27 35.32 26.21
N TYR A 497 44.58 35.40 24.91
CA TYR A 497 45.72 36.17 24.42
C TYR A 497 45.59 37.67 24.73
N ALA A 498 44.42 38.27 24.50
CA ALA A 498 44.18 39.67 24.80
C ALA A 498 44.26 39.99 26.31
N LEU A 499 43.79 39.07 27.17
CA LEU A 499 43.83 39.23 28.63
C LEU A 499 45.24 39.02 29.20
N THR A 500 46.07 38.18 28.57
CA THR A 500 47.46 37.94 29.00
C THR A 500 48.42 39.03 28.51
N ARG A 501 48.18 39.62 27.34
CA ARG A 501 48.99 40.74 26.81
C ARG A 501 48.84 42.05 27.61
N LYS A 502 47.77 42.20 28.40
CA LYS A 502 47.54 43.39 29.25
C LYS A 502 48.31 43.38 30.59
N LYS A 503 49.20 42.41 30.78
CA LYS A 503 50.04 42.25 32.00
C LYS A 503 51.55 42.33 31.75
N THR A 504 51.97 42.80 30.58
CA THR A 504 53.35 43.22 30.31
C THR A 504 53.39 44.71 30.04
#